data_AF-A0A523E7K5-F1
#
_entry.id   AF-A0A523E7K5-F1
#
_cell.length_a   1.000
_cell.length_b   1.000
_cell.length_c   1.000
_cell.angle_alpha   90.00
_cell.angle_beta   90.00
_cell.angle_gamma   90.00
#
_symmetry.space_group_name_H-M   'P 1'
#
loop_
_entity.id
_entity.type
_entity.pdbx_description
1 polymer ?
#
loop_
_entity_poly.entity_id
_entity_poly.type
_entity_poly.pdbx_seq_one_letter_code
_entity_poly.pdbx_strand_id
1 'polypeptide(L)'
;MTSSRTALVLEDETRQAAQQLALRYGCSMPESIRSAVVHQRNAAIGVPADRRQERRQIIRAAIRAVAGNDPDEEIRQLNAEDTL
;
A
#
# COMPACT_ATOMS: atom_id res chain seq x y z
N MET A 1 3.38 -18.18 -2.45
CA MET A 1 2.99 -17.88 -3.84
C MET A 1 4.25 -17.54 -4.60
N THR A 2 4.55 -18.26 -5.68
CA THR A 2 5.70 -17.97 -6.54
C THR A 2 5.53 -16.57 -7.14
N SER A 3 6.50 -15.69 -6.89
CA SER A 3 6.54 -14.35 -7.48
C SER A 3 6.78 -14.51 -8.98
N SER A 4 5.71 -14.47 -9.78
CA SER A 4 5.79 -14.47 -11.24
C SER A 4 6.08 -13.05 -11.71
N ARG A 5 7.17 -12.86 -12.46
CA ARG A 5 7.52 -11.57 -13.04
C ARG A 5 6.93 -11.48 -14.44
N THR A 6 6.20 -10.41 -14.71
CA THR A 6 5.69 -10.08 -16.05
C THR A 6 6.49 -8.90 -16.60
N ALA A 7 7.02 -9.04 -17.80
CA ALA A 7 7.63 -7.94 -18.54
C ALA A 7 6.54 -7.17 -19.30
N LEU A 8 6.53 -5.84 -19.15
CA LEU A 8 5.63 -4.94 -19.86
C LEU A 8 6.46 -4.03 -20.76
N VAL A 9 6.03 -3.88 -22.01
CA VAL A 9 6.58 -2.88 -22.92
C VAL A 9 5.70 -1.64 -22.81
N LEU A 10 6.31 -0.50 -22.48
CA LEU A 10 5.62 0.77 -22.33
C LEU A 10 6.10 1.74 -23.40
N GLU A 11 5.18 2.53 -23.92
CA GLU A 11 5.52 3.72 -24.70
C GLU A 11 6.28 4.73 -23.83
N ASP A 12 7.09 5.58 -24.46
CA ASP A 12 7.98 6.50 -23.75
C ASP A 12 7.23 7.45 -22.82
N GLU A 13 6.09 7.97 -23.26
CA GLU A 13 5.22 8.86 -22.48
C GLU A 13 4.69 8.14 -21.22
N THR A 14 4.25 6.89 -21.37
CA THR A 14 3.75 6.07 -20.26
C THR A 14 4.88 5.75 -19.27
N ARG A 15 6.08 5.48 -19.78
CA ARG A 15 7.27 5.23 -18.96
C ARG A 15 7.64 6.45 -18.13
N GLN A 16 7.64 7.64 -18.74
CA GLN A 16 7.90 8.90 -18.04
C GLN A 16 6.83 9.17 -16.96
N ALA A 17 5.55 8.96 -17.28
CA ALA A 17 4.48 9.10 -16.30
C ALA A 17 4.64 8.14 -15.10
N ALA A 18 4.99 6.88 -15.36
CA ALA A 18 5.25 5.89 -14.31
C ALA A 18 6.43 6.29 -13.41
N GLN A 19 7.48 6.89 -13.99
CA GLN A 19 8.63 7.40 -13.25
C GLN A 19 8.27 8.63 -12.40
N GLN A 20 7.49 9.56 -12.93
CA GLN A 20 7.00 10.71 -12.16
C GLN A 20 6.10 10.28 -10.99
N LEU A 21 5.22 9.30 -11.19
CA LEU A 21 4.41 8.73 -10.12
C LEU A 21 5.28 8.04 -9.06
N ALA A 22 6.31 7.31 -9.49
CA ALA A 22 7.24 6.66 -8.57
C ALA A 22 7.94 7.68 -7.66
N LEU A 23 8.43 8.79 -8.24
CA LEU A 23 9.01 9.90 -7.49
C LEU A 23 8.00 10.53 -6.53
N ARG A 24 6.78 10.82 -7.00
CA ARG A 24 5.71 11.42 -6.19
C ARG A 24 5.34 10.57 -4.98
N TYR A 25 5.37 9.24 -5.12
CA TYR A 25 5.02 8.31 -4.05
C TYR A 25 6.22 7.78 -3.27
N GLY A 26 7.44 8.23 -3.58
CA GLY A 26 8.67 7.77 -2.92
C GLY A 26 8.91 6.26 -3.07
N CYS A 27 8.55 5.67 -4.22
CA CYS A 27 8.66 4.23 -4.48
C CYS A 27 9.40 3.92 -5.78
N SER A 28 9.66 2.64 -6.06
CA SER A 28 10.28 2.22 -7.32
C SER A 28 9.29 2.27 -8.48
N MET A 29 9.77 2.48 -9.72
CA MET A 29 8.92 2.47 -10.92
C MET A 29 8.11 1.17 -11.09
N PRO A 30 8.68 -0.04 -10.86
CA PRO A 30 7.87 -1.26 -10.89
C PRO A 30 6.75 -1.27 -9.84
N GLU A 31 6.96 -0.65 -8.67
CA GLU A 31 5.95 -0.58 -7.60
C GLU A 31 4.82 0.39 -7.94
N SER A 32 5.14 1.53 -8.55
CA SER A 32 4.13 2.48 -9.02
C SER A 32 3.25 1.84 -10.10
N ILE A 33 3.85 1.12 -11.05
CA ILE A 33 3.13 0.36 -12.09
C ILE A 33 2.27 -0.73 -11.45
N ARG A 34 2.81 -1.53 -10.52
CA ARG A 34 2.04 -2.57 -9.83
C ARG A 34 0.83 -1.98 -9.13
N SER A 35 1.02 -0.88 -8.41
CA SER A 35 -0.06 -0.19 -7.68
C SER A 35 -1.14 0.31 -8.63
N ALA A 36 -0.75 0.90 -9.77
CA ALA A 36 -1.69 1.36 -10.79
C ALA A 36 -2.50 0.20 -11.38
N VAL A 37 -1.86 -0.93 -11.74
CA VAL A 37 -2.54 -2.12 -12.28
C VAL A 37 -3.51 -2.72 -11.26
N VAL A 38 -3.09 -2.83 -10.00
CA VAL A 38 -3.94 -3.32 -8.90
C VAL A 38 -5.12 -2.39 -8.68
N HIS A 39 -4.90 -1.08 -8.70
CA HIS A 39 -5.95 -0.09 -8.56
C HIS A 39 -6.96 -0.17 -9.70
N GLN A 40 -6.49 -0.22 -10.95
CA GLN A 40 -7.35 -0.34 -12.13
C GLN A 40 -8.15 -1.64 -12.11
N ARG A 41 -7.53 -2.76 -11.75
CA ARG A 41 -8.23 -4.04 -11.54
C ARG A 41 -9.34 -3.85 -10.51
N ASN A 42 -9.03 -3.31 -9.34
CA ASN A 42 -10.02 -3.12 -8.29
C ASN A 42 -11.16 -2.16 -8.70
N ALA A 43 -10.88 -1.15 -9.51
CA ALA A 43 -11.89 -0.24 -10.04
C ALA A 43 -12.81 -0.92 -11.07
N ALA A 44 -12.24 -1.74 -11.96
CA ALA A 44 -12.97 -2.39 -13.04
C ALA A 44 -13.80 -3.60 -12.57
N ILE A 45 -13.25 -4.43 -11.68
CA ILE A 45 -13.88 -5.71 -11.26
C ILE A 45 -14.26 -5.74 -9.76
N GLY A 46 -14.05 -4.63 -9.04
CA GLY A 46 -14.23 -4.58 -7.59
C GLY A 46 -13.09 -5.26 -6.81
N VAL A 47 -13.14 -5.16 -5.48
CA VAL A 47 -12.19 -5.85 -4.60
C VAL A 47 -12.73 -7.24 -4.25
N PRO A 48 -11.98 -8.33 -4.48
CA PRO A 48 -12.38 -9.69 -4.09
C PRO A 48 -12.84 -9.76 -2.63
N ALA A 49 -13.85 -10.59 -2.34
CA ALA A 49 -14.46 -10.66 -1.00
C ALA A 49 -13.45 -11.04 0.09
N ASP A 50 -12.59 -12.01 -0.20
CA ASP A 50 -11.52 -12.53 0.64
C ASP A 50 -10.48 -11.44 0.95
N ARG A 51 -10.10 -10.62 -0.04
CA ARG A 51 -9.25 -9.43 0.18
C ARG A 51 -9.95 -8.34 0.99
N ARG A 52 -11.26 -8.14 0.82
CA ARG A 52 -12.03 -7.22 1.66
C ARG A 52 -12.08 -7.69 3.11
N GLN A 53 -12.25 -8.99 3.33
CA GLN A 53 -12.29 -9.59 4.67
C GLN A 53 -10.94 -9.50 5.37
N GLU A 54 -9.85 -9.82 4.68
CA GLU A 54 -8.47 -9.66 5.17
C GLU A 54 -8.20 -8.20 5.61
N ARG A 55 -8.51 -7.23 4.74
CA ARG A 55 -8.35 -5.80 5.08
C ARG A 55 -9.19 -5.38 6.28
N ARG A 56 -10.44 -5.84 6.38
CA ARG A 56 -11.31 -5.57 7.54
C ARG A 56 -10.73 -6.14 8.83
N GLN A 57 -10.12 -7.33 8.79
CA GLN A 57 -9.49 -7.94 9.96
C GLN A 57 -8.26 -7.13 10.42
N ILE A 58 -7.39 -6.72 9.49
CA ILE A 58 -6.22 -5.87 9.80
C ILE A 58 -6.67 -4.55 10.43
N ILE A 59 -7.66 -3.87 9.82
CA ILE A 59 -8.17 -2.61 10.35
C ILE A 59 -8.78 -2.81 11.75
N ARG A 60 -9.56 -3.87 11.97
CA ARG A 60 -10.09 -4.19 13.31
C ARG A 60 -9.00 -4.46 14.33
N ALA A 61 -7.94 -5.15 13.94
CA ALA A 61 -6.80 -5.42 14.82
C ALA A 61 -6.07 -4.12 15.18
N ALA A 62 -5.81 -3.26 14.19
CA ALA A 62 -5.20 -1.95 14.41
C ALA A 62 -6.06 -1.07 15.33
N ILE A 63 -7.37 -0.97 15.06
CA ILE A 63 -8.30 -0.22 15.92
C ILE A 63 -8.29 -0.77 17.33
N ARG A 64 -8.31 -2.09 17.53
CA ARG A 64 -8.27 -2.69 18.88
C ARG A 64 -6.95 -2.41 19.60
N ALA A 65 -5.83 -2.41 18.89
CA ALA A 65 -4.52 -2.17 19.48
C ALA A 65 -4.43 -0.77 20.10
N VAL A 66 -5.08 0.22 19.48
CA VAL A 66 -5.07 1.62 19.91
C VAL A 66 -6.36 2.06 20.63
N ALA A 67 -7.33 1.16 20.82
CA ALA A 67 -8.64 1.50 21.36
C ALA A 67 -8.55 1.80 22.86
N GLY A 68 -8.82 3.06 23.23
CA GLY A 68 -8.83 3.51 24.63
C GLY A 68 -7.58 4.31 25.03
N ASN A 69 -6.62 4.47 24.13
CA ASN A 69 -5.43 5.28 24.35
C ASN A 69 -5.63 6.70 23.83
N ASP A 70 -5.00 7.66 24.51
CA ASP A 70 -4.86 9.02 23.99
C ASP A 70 -3.83 9.02 22.85
N PRO A 71 -4.16 9.53 21.64
CA PRO A 71 -3.26 9.48 20.50
C PRO A 71 -1.87 10.09 20.76
N ASP A 72 -1.81 11.17 21.55
CA ASP A 72 -0.56 11.87 21.86
C ASP A 72 0.31 11.12 22.87
N GLU A 73 -0.28 10.29 23.75
CA GLU A 73 0.45 9.39 24.63
C GLU A 73 1.02 8.20 23.85
N GLU A 74 0.25 7.62 22.93
CA GLU A 74 0.68 6.46 22.16
C GLU A 74 1.83 6.80 21.20
N ILE A 75 1.81 8.00 20.59
CA ILE A 75 2.94 8.51 19.79
C ILE A 75 4.18 8.70 20.66
N ARG A 76 4.03 9.24 21.88
CA ARG A 76 5.17 9.41 22.81
C ARG A 76 5.79 8.08 23.20
N GLN A 77 4.96 7.07 23.47
CA GLN A 77 5.42 5.73 23.83
C GLN A 77 6.15 5.05 22.66
N LEU A 78 5.61 5.10 21.44
CA LEU A 78 6.27 4.56 20.25
C LEU A 78 7.64 5.21 19.99
N ASN A 79 7.72 6.55 20.11
CA ASN A 79 9.00 7.25 19.95
C ASN A 79 10.02 6.86 21.04
N ALA A 80 9.57 6.57 22.27
CA ALA A 80 10.45 6.11 23.34
C ALA A 80 10.98 4.69 23.09
N GLU A 81 10.15 3.81 22.52
CA GLU A 81 10.53 2.44 22.13
C GLU A 81 11.52 2.41 20.96
N ASP A 82 11.42 3.35 20.01
CA ASP A 82 12.33 3.48 18.85
C ASP A 82 13.73 4.03 19.20
N THR A 83 13.93 4.56 20.41
CA THR A 83 15.21 5.18 20.82
C THR A 83 16.14 4.20 21.59
N LEU A 84 15.75 2.92 21.71
CA LEU A 84 16.52 1.83 22.32
C LEU A 84 17.18 0.93 21.27
#